data_AF-A0A656QKZ3-F1
#
_entry.id   AF-A0A656QKZ3-F1
#
_cell.length_a   1.000
_cell.length_b   1.000
_cell.length_c   1.000
_cell.angle_alpha   90.00
_cell.angle_beta   90.00
_cell.angle_gamma   90.00
#
_symmetry.space_group_name_H-M   'P 1'
#
loop_
_entity.id
_entity.type
_entity.pdbx_description
1 polymer ?
#
loop_
_entity_poly.entity_id
_entity_poly.type
_entity_poly.pdbx_seq_one_letter_code
_entity_poly.pdbx_strand_id
1 'polypeptide(L)'
;MFERIDGAMFMRAYMPGWLVADTVEEYIEAAVRLANNHEERESLRRYMLEKNVVQRFFEGRPEVFGEMVLDLVKQERVRTA
;
A
#
# COMPACT_ATOMS: atom_id res chain seq x y z
N MET A 1 11.47 -2.69 7.41
CA MET A 1 10.24 -3.46 7.09
C MET A 1 9.04 -2.79 7.74
N PHE A 2 9.04 -2.58 9.06
CA PHE A 2 7.95 -1.91 9.78
C PHE A 2 7.56 -0.53 9.22
N GLU A 3 8.54 0.31 8.86
CA GLU A 3 8.29 1.67 8.33
C GLU A 3 7.68 1.71 6.91
N ARG A 4 7.58 0.59 6.20
CA ARG A 4 7.03 0.54 4.83
C ARG A 4 5.65 -0.09 4.73
N ILE A 5 5.14 -0.68 5.82
CA ILE A 5 3.85 -1.37 5.83
C ILE A 5 2.74 -0.36 5.55
N ASP A 6 2.76 0.78 6.23
CA ASP A 6 1.74 1.81 6.09
C ASP A 6 1.67 2.35 4.65
N GLY A 7 2.83 2.62 4.03
CA GLY A 7 2.90 3.05 2.63
C GLY A 7 2.31 2.02 1.66
N ALA A 8 2.64 0.74 1.83
CA ALA A 8 2.07 -0.33 1.00
C ALA A 8 0.56 -0.47 1.19
N MET A 9 0.05 -0.32 2.42
CA MET A 9 -1.37 -0.33 2.70
C MET A 9 -2.10 0.86 2.06
N PHE A 10 -1.51 2.05 2.13
CA PHE A 10 -2.08 3.27 1.53
C PHE A 10 -2.15 3.15 0.00
N MET A 11 -1.10 2.60 -0.61
CA MET A 11 -1.09 2.29 -2.04
C MET A 11 -2.19 1.30 -2.43
N ARG A 12 -2.37 0.22 -1.66
CA ARG A 12 -3.43 -0.78 -1.92
C ARG A 12 -4.84 -0.22 -1.69
N ALA A 13 -4.97 0.76 -0.82
CA ALA A 13 -6.19 1.54 -0.61
C ALA A 13 -6.44 2.60 -1.70
N TYR A 14 -5.49 2.83 -2.61
CA TYR A 14 -5.45 3.95 -3.56
C TYR A 14 -5.56 5.31 -2.86
N MET A 15 -4.95 5.42 -1.69
CA MET A 15 -4.80 6.70 -1.02
C MET A 15 -3.79 7.57 -1.81
N PRO A 16 -3.95 8.90 -1.82
CA PRO A 16 -3.01 9.78 -2.47
C PRO A 16 -1.57 9.56 -1.99
N GLY A 17 -0.61 9.58 -2.92
CA GLY A 17 0.80 9.34 -2.60
C GLY A 17 1.39 10.33 -1.59
N TRP A 18 0.87 11.56 -1.54
CA TRP A 18 1.32 12.58 -0.58
C TRP A 18 1.01 12.24 0.89
N LEU A 19 0.18 11.23 1.16
CA LEU A 19 -0.05 10.73 2.52
C LEU A 19 1.05 9.78 3.01
N VAL A 20 1.99 9.40 2.15
CA VAL A 20 3.15 8.59 2.50
C VAL A 20 4.37 9.50 2.41
N ALA A 21 4.97 9.79 3.55
CA ALA A 21 6.13 10.68 3.67
C ALA A 21 7.40 9.87 3.88
N ASP A 22 8.49 10.28 3.23
CA ASP A 22 9.82 9.69 3.37
C ASP A 22 10.69 10.47 4.39
N THR A 23 10.28 11.69 4.73
CA THR A 23 10.94 12.56 5.72
C THR A 23 9.98 13.09 6.79
N VAL A 24 10.54 13.60 7.89
CA VAL A 24 9.75 14.21 8.97
C VAL A 24 9.07 15.49 8.47
N GLU A 25 9.76 16.26 7.64
CA GLU A 25 9.26 17.50 7.06
C GLU A 25 8.04 17.22 6.16
N GLU A 26 8.14 16.24 5.27
CA GLU A 26 7.01 15.81 4.43
C GLU A 26 5.84 15.28 5.26
N TYR A 27 6.12 14.56 6.36
CA TYR A 27 5.08 14.10 7.27
C TYR A 27 4.34 15.28 7.91
N ILE A 28 5.07 16.31 8.37
CA ILE A 28 4.48 17.51 8.95
C ILE A 28 3.62 18.24 7.91
N GLU A 29 4.13 18.42 6.69
CA GLU A 29 3.40 19.08 5.61
C GLU A 29 2.10 18.33 5.25
N ALA A 30 2.17 17.00 5.09
CA ALA A 30 1.02 16.16 4.80
C ALA A 30 -0.03 16.21 5.93
N ALA A 31 0.42 16.15 7.19
CA ALA A 31 -0.46 16.23 8.35
C ALA A 31 -1.16 17.60 8.46
N VAL A 32 -0.41 18.69 8.27
CA VAL A 32 -0.94 20.06 8.30
C VAL A 32 -1.93 20.28 7.15
N ARG A 33 -1.61 19.81 5.94
CA ARG A 33 -2.54 19.83 4.79
C ARG A 33 -3.83 19.12 5.12
N LEU A 34 -3.75 17.87 5.59
CA LEU A 34 -4.92 17.06 5.90
C LEU A 34 -5.76 17.68 7.02
N ALA A 35 -5.14 18.32 8.02
CA ALA A 35 -5.82 18.98 9.12
C ALA A 35 -6.55 20.27 8.66
N ASN A 36 -5.91 21.09 7.83
CA ASN A 36 -6.45 22.39 7.41
C ASN A 36 -7.41 22.30 6.22
N ASN A 37 -7.27 21.30 5.34
CA ASN A 37 -8.14 21.13 4.18
C ASN A 37 -9.34 20.24 4.50
N HIS A 38 -10.40 20.83 5.05
CA HIS A 38 -11.60 20.08 5.44
C HIS A 38 -12.24 19.31 4.28
N GLU A 39 -12.46 19.96 3.13
CA GLU A 39 -13.12 19.33 1.98
C GLU A 39 -12.32 18.14 1.43
N GLU A 40 -10.99 18.29 1.33
CA GLU A 40 -10.08 17.23 0.91
C GLU A 40 -10.13 16.06 1.90
N ARG A 41 -10.11 16.34 3.20
CA ARG A 41 -10.24 15.29 4.22
C ARG A 41 -11.58 14.57 4.14
N GLU A 42 -12.69 15.28 3.93
CA GLU A 42 -14.01 14.65 3.80
C GLU A 42 -14.13 13.80 2.54
N SER A 43 -13.57 14.25 1.42
CA SER A 43 -13.62 13.48 0.17
C SER A 43 -12.86 12.17 0.31
N LEU A 44 -11.69 12.18 0.95
CA LEU A 44 -10.93 10.97 1.26
C LEU A 44 -11.70 10.02 2.18
N ARG A 45 -12.37 10.54 3.21
CA ARG A 45 -13.22 9.71 4.09
C ARG A 45 -14.38 9.06 3.35
N ARG A 46 -15.11 9.83 2.53
CA ARG A 46 -16.21 9.29 1.72
C ARG A 46 -15.72 8.22 0.76
N TYR A 47 -14.59 8.47 0.09
CA TYR A 47 -13.95 7.48 -0.77
C TYR A 47 -13.68 6.16 -0.04
N MET A 48 -13.11 6.21 1.16
CA MET A 48 -12.81 5.00 1.95
C MET A 48 -14.06 4.19 2.29
N LEU A 49 -15.17 4.87 2.60
CA LEU A 49 -16.46 4.23 2.89
C LEU A 49 -17.11 3.65 1.63
N GLU A 50 -17.23 4.45 0.57
CA GLU A 50 -17.90 4.06 -0.67
C GLU A 50 -17.20 2.92 -1.39
N LYS A 51 -15.86 2.88 -1.35
CA LYS A 51 -15.07 1.83 -2.00
C LYS A 51 -14.84 0.62 -1.11
N ASN A 52 -15.36 0.61 0.12
CA ASN A 52 -15.16 -0.44 1.10
C ASN A 52 -13.69 -0.90 1.12
N VAL A 53 -12.78 0.06 1.31
CA VAL A 53 -11.33 -0.13 1.13
C VAL A 53 -10.79 -1.34 1.88
N VAL A 54 -11.42 -1.71 3.00
CA VAL A 54 -11.09 -2.90 3.77
C VAL A 54 -11.17 -4.19 2.93
N GLN A 55 -12.21 -4.36 2.11
CA GLN A 55 -12.37 -5.55 1.26
C GLN A 55 -11.24 -5.67 0.24
N ARG A 56 -10.72 -4.55 -0.27
CA ARG A 56 -9.61 -4.55 -1.23
C ARG A 56 -8.31 -5.11 -0.66
N PHE A 57 -8.11 -5.07 0.66
CA PHE A 57 -6.96 -5.72 1.28
C PHE A 57 -7.01 -7.26 1.19
N PHE A 58 -8.15 -7.83 0.79
CA PHE A 58 -8.32 -9.27 0.62
C PHE A 58 -8.48 -9.68 -0.85
N GLU A 59 -8.51 -8.72 -1.77
CA GLU A 59 -8.52 -8.98 -3.22
C GLU A 59 -7.10 -9.19 -3.76
N GLY A 60 -6.90 -10.16 -4.64
CA GLY A 60 -5.60 -10.42 -5.27
C GLY A 60 -5.42 -11.85 -5.77
N ARG A 61 -4.17 -12.21 -6.10
CA ARG A 61 -3.78 -13.57 -6.52
C ARG A 61 -2.85 -14.20 -5.47
N PRO A 62 -3.38 -14.88 -4.44
CA PRO A 62 -2.55 -15.50 -3.40
C PRO A 62 -1.60 -16.57 -3.96
N GLU A 63 -1.89 -17.12 -5.14
CA GLU A 63 -1.10 -18.18 -5.80
C GLU A 63 0.27 -17.69 -6.31
N VAL A 64 0.43 -16.38 -6.56
CA VAL A 64 1.65 -15.80 -7.14
C VAL A 64 2.88 -16.11 -6.29
N PHE A 65 2.74 -16.11 -4.96
CA PHE A 65 3.85 -16.48 -4.08
C PHE A 65 4.31 -17.93 -4.36
N GLY A 66 3.36 -18.86 -4.50
CA GLY A 66 3.66 -20.25 -4.83
C GLY A 66 4.29 -20.42 -6.20
N GLU A 67 3.78 -19.71 -7.21
CA GLU A 67 4.34 -19.68 -8.57
C GLU A 67 5.80 -19.21 -8.56
N MET A 68 6.09 -18.11 -7.87
CA MET A 68 7.44 -17.54 -7.78
C MET A 68 8.41 -18.47 -7.04
N VAL A 69 7.98 -19.07 -5.92
CA VAL A 69 8.80 -20.03 -5.17
C VAL A 69 9.09 -21.26 -6.03
N LEU A 70 8.10 -21.78 -6.74
CA LEU A 70 8.27 -22.92 -7.64
C LEU A 70 9.30 -22.63 -8.73
N ASP A 71 9.26 -21.43 -9.32
CA ASP A 71 10.22 -21.04 -10.35
C ASP A 71 11.65 -20.93 -9.82
N LEU A 72 11.84 -20.38 -8.61
CA LEU A 72 13.14 -20.38 -7.94
C LEU A 72 13.67 -21.79 -7.69
N VAL A 73 12.82 -22.71 -7.24
CA VAL A 73 13.19 -24.12 -7.02
C VAL A 73 13.60 -24.80 -8.32
N LYS A 74 12.89 -24.55 -9.42
CA LYS A 74 13.25 -25.09 -10.75
C LYS A 74 14.60 -24.55 -11.22
N GLN A 75 14.85 -23.25 -11.08
CA GLN A 75 16.13 -22.63 -11.43
C GLN A 75 17.28 -23.23 -10.62
N GLU A 76 17.08 -23.43 -9.31
CA GLU A 76 18.10 -24.02 -8.45
C GLU A 76 18.44 -25.46 -8.84
N ARG A 77 17.43 -26.27 -9.18
CA ARG A 77 17.63 -27.65 -9.66
C ARG A 77 18.42 -27.72 -10.96
N VAL A 78 18.21 -26.77 -11.88
CA VAL A 78 19.01 -26.69 -13.12
C VAL A 78 20.46 -26.31 -12.82
N ARG A 79 20.70 -25.46 -11.82
CA ARG A 79 22.05 -25.01 -11.42
C ARG A 79 22.88 -26.10 -10.73
N THR A 80 22.22 -27.01 -10.02
CA THR A 80 22.86 -28.07 -9.22
C THR A 80 22.95 -29.43 -9.94
N ALA A 81 22.43 -29.53 -11.17
CA ALA A 81 22.55 -30.68 -12.06
C ALA A 81 23.70 -30.50 -13.06
#